data_AF-A0A6M6BBV6-F1
#
_entry.id   AF-A0A6M6BBV6-F1
#
_cell.length_a   1.000
_cell.length_b   1.000
_cell.length_c   1.000
_cell.angle_alpha   90.00
_cell.angle_beta   90.00
_cell.angle_gamma   90.00
#
_symmetry.space_group_name_H-M   'P 1'
#
loop_
_entity.id
_entity.type
_entity.pdbx_description
1 polymer ?
#
loop_
_entity_poly.entity_id
_entity_poly.type
_entity_poly.pdbx_seq_one_letter_code
_entity_poly.pdbx_strand_id
1 'polypeptide(L)'
;MRLHYAALFSFLLLTGCDTDVAPKPADDFVGPIQVQALESREGQTRKLYLNFQDQGQYACSNYGLGTRYERANNQLNFAFTGVVVPSGFCLTSTGPARASFDISEFGAGTYSLRLQAGSRSTTGTLEIQKDLLRITSNDPSIVKAPLPELRFMPKNIVWGYATTMLPQAQASVSVLRDSLQRLGATPTTLTPGVYSQFTIAANGLPEPPQVSAGARALLLLANYSGSPERIQAYVKRANAATPGLNLWLNTSGI
;
A
#
# COMPACT_ATOMS: atom_id res chain seq x y z
N MET A 1 65.66 21.81 -25.22
CA MET A 1 66.10 21.70 -23.80
C MET A 1 65.31 22.77 -23.04
N ARG A 2 64.30 22.54 -22.21
CA ARG A 2 63.71 21.39 -21.50
C ARG A 2 62.19 21.63 -21.45
N LEU A 3 61.35 20.63 -21.72
CA LEU A 3 59.91 20.68 -21.42
C LEU A 3 59.71 20.19 -19.98
N HIS A 4 59.12 21.01 -19.11
CA HIS A 4 58.70 20.61 -17.77
C HIS A 4 57.21 20.22 -17.79
N TYR A 5 56.94 18.93 -17.60
CA TYR A 5 55.62 18.39 -17.33
C TYR A 5 55.31 18.57 -15.84
N ALA A 6 54.38 19.45 -15.51
CA ALA A 6 53.80 19.54 -14.17
C ALA A 6 52.61 18.57 -14.08
N ALA A 7 52.81 17.44 -13.39
CA ALA A 7 51.74 16.50 -13.09
C ALA A 7 50.89 17.06 -11.93
N LEU A 8 49.68 17.52 -12.23
CA LEU A 8 48.71 17.98 -11.24
C LEU A 8 48.00 16.76 -10.64
N PHE A 9 48.44 16.32 -9.46
CA PHE A 9 47.84 15.21 -8.71
C PHE A 9 46.55 15.73 -8.04
N SER A 10 45.41 15.50 -8.67
CA SER A 10 44.10 15.88 -8.14
C SER A 10 43.69 14.89 -7.05
N PHE A 11 43.90 15.27 -5.79
CA PHE A 11 43.49 14.51 -4.62
C PHE A 11 41.97 14.64 -4.47
N LEU A 12 41.22 13.65 -4.99
CA LEU A 12 39.78 13.53 -4.70
C LEU A 12 39.63 13.21 -3.20
N LEU A 13 39.36 14.25 -2.41
CA LEU A 13 38.89 14.12 -1.05
C LEU A 13 37.49 13.50 -1.09
N LEU A 14 37.43 12.18 -0.92
CA LEU A 14 36.22 11.47 -0.55
C LEU A 14 35.85 11.89 0.88
N THR A 15 35.18 13.03 1.03
CA THR A 15 34.50 13.37 2.29
C THR A 15 33.34 12.38 2.44
N GLY A 16 33.58 11.31 3.19
CA GLY A 16 32.52 10.43 3.66
C GLY A 16 31.54 11.26 4.48
N CYS A 17 30.29 11.38 4.01
CA CYS A 17 29.20 11.88 4.83
C CYS A 17 28.86 10.80 5.87
N ASP A 18 29.61 10.78 6.98
CA ASP A 18 29.12 10.17 8.22
C ASP A 18 28.38 11.27 8.99
N THR A 19 27.09 11.38 8.69
CA THR A 19 26.18 12.02 9.64
C THR A 19 25.44 10.90 10.34
N ASP A 20 25.92 10.53 11.53
CA ASP A 20 25.12 9.83 12.53
C ASP A 20 23.87 10.67 12.77
N VAL A 21 22.78 10.32 12.07
CA VAL A 21 21.49 10.96 12.29
C VAL A 21 20.98 10.44 13.63
N ALA A 22 21.04 11.29 14.66
CA ALA A 22 20.49 10.94 15.96
C ALA A 22 18.97 10.66 15.85
N PRO A 23 18.43 9.68 16.58
CA PRO A 23 16.99 9.46 16.67
C PRO A 23 16.26 10.75 17.06
N LYS A 24 15.16 11.06 16.38
CA LYS A 24 14.33 12.21 16.76
C LYS A 24 13.39 11.83 17.90
N PRO A 25 13.24 12.69 18.93
CA PRO A 25 12.37 12.41 20.06
C PRO A 25 10.88 12.43 19.67
N ALA A 26 10.04 11.88 20.55
CA ALA A 26 8.62 11.69 20.32
C ALA A 26 7.79 13.00 20.17
N ASP A 27 8.29 14.14 20.64
CA ASP A 27 7.57 15.42 20.51
C ASP A 27 7.85 16.14 19.18
N ASP A 28 8.81 15.64 18.39
CA ASP A 28 9.28 16.28 17.15
C ASP A 28 8.65 15.67 15.88
N PHE A 29 7.48 15.04 15.99
CA PHE A 29 6.78 14.53 14.82
C PHE A 29 6.35 15.67 13.89
N VAL A 30 6.58 15.50 12.59
CA VAL A 30 6.07 16.42 11.57
C VAL A 30 4.60 16.07 11.33
N GLY A 31 3.69 16.94 11.81
CA GLY A 31 2.25 16.78 11.63
C GLY A 31 1.60 15.67 12.46
N PRO A 32 0.31 15.35 12.22
CA PRO A 32 -0.34 14.20 12.85
C PRO A 32 0.19 12.89 12.30
N ILE A 33 0.27 11.88 13.17
CA ILE A 33 0.50 10.49 12.74
C ILE A 33 -0.69 10.06 11.88
N GLN A 34 -0.44 9.46 10.74
CA GLN A 34 -1.45 8.91 9.86
C GLN A 34 -1.61 7.42 10.15
N VAL A 35 -2.85 6.97 10.38
CA VAL A 35 -3.18 5.56 10.52
C VAL A 35 -4.00 5.09 9.32
N GLN A 36 -3.62 3.96 8.75
CA GLN A 36 -4.32 3.33 7.64
C GLN A 36 -4.46 1.82 7.91
N ALA A 37 -5.64 1.28 7.66
CA ALA A 37 -5.83 -0.16 7.62
C ALA A 37 -5.37 -0.73 6.27
N LEU A 38 -4.75 -1.89 6.31
CA LEU A 38 -4.37 -2.66 5.12
C LEU A 38 -4.85 -4.10 5.27
N GLU A 39 -5.46 -4.62 4.22
CA GLU A 39 -5.68 -6.06 4.01
C GLU A 39 -4.64 -6.58 3.02
N SER A 40 -3.95 -7.65 3.41
CA SER A 40 -3.16 -8.49 2.53
C SER A 40 -3.74 -9.91 2.53
N ARG A 41 -3.33 -10.72 1.55
CA ARG A 41 -3.68 -12.13 1.48
C ARG A 41 -2.44 -12.96 1.23
N GLU A 42 -2.24 -13.95 2.08
CA GLU A 42 -1.19 -14.96 1.97
C GLU A 42 -1.89 -16.29 1.70
N GLY A 43 -2.04 -16.61 0.41
CA GLY A 43 -2.95 -17.66 -0.04
C GLY A 43 -4.39 -17.38 0.39
N GLN A 44 -5.01 -18.36 1.05
CA GLN A 44 -6.40 -18.25 1.54
C GLN A 44 -6.56 -17.43 2.82
N THR A 45 -5.45 -17.08 3.47
CA THR A 45 -5.46 -16.43 4.78
C THR A 45 -5.48 -14.91 4.59
N ARG A 46 -6.52 -14.28 5.12
CA ARG A 46 -6.61 -12.82 5.23
C ARG A 46 -5.63 -12.36 6.32
N LYS A 47 -4.83 -11.35 5.98
CA LYS A 47 -3.99 -10.62 6.93
C LYS A 47 -4.46 -9.18 7.04
N LEU A 48 -4.58 -8.68 8.25
CA LEU A 48 -4.99 -7.30 8.53
C LEU A 48 -3.89 -6.57 9.28
N TYR A 49 -3.57 -5.36 8.82
CA TYR A 49 -2.52 -4.54 9.40
C TYR A 49 -3.04 -3.14 9.70
N LEU A 50 -2.56 -2.56 10.81
CA LEU A 50 -2.59 -1.12 11.02
C LEU A 50 -1.23 -0.54 10.69
N ASN A 51 -1.18 0.28 9.65
CA ASN A 51 0.01 1.01 9.24
C ASN A 51 -0.05 2.43 9.80
N PHE A 52 1.01 2.81 10.51
CA PHE A 52 1.21 4.14 11.04
C PHE A 52 2.37 4.80 10.31
N GLN A 53 2.24 6.08 9.99
CA GLN A 53 3.34 6.88 9.45
C GLN A 53 3.26 8.32 9.94
N ASP A 54 4.39 8.99 10.11
CA ASP A 54 4.41 10.45 10.27
C ASP A 54 4.36 11.16 8.91
N GLN A 55 4.51 12.49 8.90
CA GLN A 55 4.59 13.29 7.67
C GLN A 55 6.01 13.80 7.40
N GLY A 56 7.01 13.22 8.09
CA GLY A 56 8.40 13.57 7.88
C GLY A 56 8.89 13.13 6.51
N GLN A 57 9.96 13.77 6.05
CA GLN A 57 10.74 13.32 4.90
C GLN A 57 12.15 13.07 5.39
N TYR A 58 12.45 11.80 5.65
CA TYR A 58 13.75 11.36 6.15
C TYR A 58 14.64 10.91 5.00
N ALA A 59 15.95 10.89 5.23
CA ALA A 59 16.94 10.56 4.21
C ALA A 59 16.79 9.15 3.63
N CYS A 60 16.19 8.21 4.37
CA CYS A 60 15.95 6.85 3.93
C CYS A 60 14.49 6.44 4.08
N SER A 61 13.99 5.63 3.15
CA SER A 61 12.57 5.24 3.07
C SER A 61 12.20 4.10 4.01
N ASN A 62 13.19 3.51 4.67
CA ASN A 62 13.06 2.46 5.68
C ASN A 62 13.24 2.99 7.12
N TYR A 63 13.03 4.29 7.36
CA TYR A 63 12.96 4.82 8.73
C TYR A 63 11.77 4.20 9.48
N GLY A 64 12.02 3.77 10.71
CA GLY A 64 11.01 3.20 11.58
C GLY A 64 10.31 4.26 12.42
N LEU A 65 9.02 4.10 12.65
CA LEU A 65 8.28 4.85 13.66
C LEU A 65 8.33 4.05 14.97
N GLY A 66 9.18 4.48 15.90
CA GLY A 66 9.29 3.84 17.21
C GLY A 66 7.93 3.84 17.89
N THR A 67 7.43 2.66 18.23
CA THR A 67 6.07 2.49 18.75
C THR A 67 6.05 1.42 19.83
N ARG A 68 5.47 1.75 20.99
CA ARG A 68 5.10 0.77 22.01
C ARG A 68 3.63 0.41 21.84
N TYR A 69 3.36 -0.88 21.84
CA TYR A 69 2.03 -1.43 21.68
C TYR A 69 1.67 -2.29 22.88
N GLU A 70 0.48 -2.05 23.42
CA GLU A 70 -0.07 -2.85 24.51
C GLU A 70 -1.56 -3.13 24.23
N ARG A 71 -1.98 -4.34 24.59
CA ARG A 71 -3.37 -4.76 24.51
C ARG A 71 -3.85 -5.17 25.90
N ALA A 72 -4.99 -4.61 26.30
CA ALA A 72 -5.70 -5.03 27.49
C ALA A 72 -7.20 -5.14 27.14
N ASN A 73 -7.72 -6.36 27.13
CA ASN A 73 -9.10 -6.64 26.72
C ASN A 73 -9.41 -6.08 25.31
N ASN A 74 -10.43 -5.22 25.21
CA ASN A 74 -10.84 -4.53 23.99
C ASN A 74 -10.20 -3.15 23.82
N GLN A 75 -9.11 -2.86 24.55
CA GLN A 75 -8.37 -1.61 24.42
C GLN A 75 -6.99 -1.86 23.80
N LEU A 76 -6.66 -1.06 22.78
CA LEU A 76 -5.37 -1.06 22.09
C LEU A 76 -4.69 0.27 22.36
N ASN A 77 -3.49 0.19 22.94
CA ASN A 77 -2.67 1.36 23.25
C ASN A 77 -1.49 1.40 22.28
N PHE A 78 -1.35 2.50 21.56
CA PHE A 78 -0.19 2.80 20.71
C PHE A 78 0.48 4.07 21.22
N ALA A 79 1.74 3.98 21.63
CA ALA A 79 2.55 5.12 22.02
C ALA A 79 3.74 5.27 21.08
N PHE A 80 3.73 6.30 20.25
CA PHE A 80 4.79 6.63 19.31
C PHE A 80 5.92 7.36 20.05
N THR A 81 7.11 6.74 20.06
CA THR A 81 8.27 7.15 20.87
C THR A 81 9.31 7.94 20.09
N GLY A 82 9.13 8.14 18.79
CA GLY A 82 10.02 8.93 17.94
C GLY A 82 10.40 8.21 16.65
N VAL A 83 11.40 8.74 15.96
CA VAL A 83 11.87 8.22 14.68
C VAL A 83 13.11 7.36 14.90
N VAL A 84 13.06 6.13 14.43
CA VAL A 84 14.10 5.12 14.55
C VAL A 84 14.86 5.03 13.23
N VAL A 85 16.16 5.30 13.29
CA VAL A 85 17.06 5.13 12.14
C VAL A 85 17.27 3.62 11.90
N PRO A 86 17.20 3.14 10.65
CA PRO A 86 17.43 1.73 10.35
C PRO A 86 18.83 1.30 10.80
N SER A 87 18.93 0.15 11.47
CA SER A 87 20.23 -0.48 11.73
C SER A 87 20.70 -1.16 10.43
N GLY A 88 21.82 -0.69 9.88
CA GLY A 88 22.39 -1.22 8.63
C GLY A 88 22.08 -0.34 7.42
N PHE A 89 21.48 -0.92 6.38
CA PHE A 89 21.40 -0.26 5.08
C PHE A 89 20.30 0.80 5.00
N CYS A 90 20.67 1.99 4.53
CA CYS A 90 19.75 3.06 4.18
C CYS A 90 19.21 2.86 2.76
N LEU A 91 17.89 2.68 2.60
CA LEU A 91 17.28 2.70 1.28
C LEU A 91 17.28 4.15 0.75
N THR A 92 17.99 4.40 -0.35
CA THR A 92 18.38 5.74 -0.84
C THR A 92 17.24 6.66 -1.28
N SER A 93 15.99 6.25 -1.14
CA SER A 93 14.81 7.10 -1.38
C SER A 93 14.39 7.78 -0.09
N THR A 94 13.98 9.04 -0.15
CA THR A 94 13.40 9.71 1.02
C THR A 94 12.01 9.17 1.32
N GLY A 95 11.59 9.22 2.58
CA GLY A 95 10.24 8.81 2.97
C GLY A 95 9.91 9.08 4.43
N PRO A 96 8.65 8.86 4.84
CA PRO A 96 8.23 9.01 6.23
C PRO A 96 8.73 7.86 7.10
N ALA A 97 8.70 8.06 8.43
CA ALA A 97 8.91 6.98 9.38
C ALA A 97 7.64 6.13 9.47
N ARG A 98 7.77 4.79 9.51
CA ARG A 98 6.63 3.87 9.46
C ARG A 98 6.65 2.80 10.55
N ALA A 99 5.48 2.38 10.99
CA ALA A 99 5.26 1.19 11.80
C ALA A 99 4.07 0.39 11.25
N SER A 100 4.09 -0.92 11.41
CA SER A 100 3.01 -1.81 10.99
C SER A 100 2.72 -2.83 12.07
N PHE A 101 1.44 -3.05 12.35
CA PHE A 101 0.98 -3.97 13.38
C PHE A 101 0.00 -4.96 12.79
N ASP A 102 0.32 -6.25 12.89
CA ASP A 102 -0.58 -7.35 12.51
C ASP A 102 -1.72 -7.44 13.54
N ILE A 103 -2.95 -7.27 13.06
CA ILE A 103 -4.19 -7.40 13.83
C ILE A 103 -5.06 -8.55 13.30
N SER A 104 -4.48 -9.50 12.56
CA SER A 104 -5.19 -10.62 11.94
C SER A 104 -5.83 -11.57 12.96
N GLU A 105 -5.32 -11.61 14.19
CA GLU A 105 -5.89 -12.42 15.28
C GLU A 105 -7.15 -11.81 15.89
N PHE A 106 -7.55 -10.61 15.47
CA PHE A 106 -8.65 -9.87 16.07
C PHE A 106 -9.97 -10.35 15.48
N GLY A 107 -10.88 -10.77 16.34
CA GLY A 107 -12.25 -11.09 15.96
C GLY A 107 -13.05 -9.85 15.59
N ALA A 108 -14.22 -10.07 15.00
CA ALA A 108 -15.18 -9.00 14.79
C ALA A 108 -15.57 -8.37 16.14
N GLY A 109 -15.70 -7.05 16.18
CA GLY A 109 -15.97 -6.29 17.38
C GLY A 109 -15.48 -4.85 17.31
N THR A 110 -15.74 -4.11 18.38
CA THR A 110 -15.28 -2.73 18.54
C THR A 110 -14.23 -2.66 19.63
N TYR A 111 -13.08 -2.10 19.28
CA TYR A 111 -11.92 -1.93 20.15
C TYR A 111 -11.70 -0.44 20.39
N SER A 112 -11.49 -0.05 21.64
CA SER A 112 -11.08 1.31 21.99
C SER A 112 -9.62 1.52 21.66
N LEU A 113 -9.30 2.64 21.02
CA LEU A 113 -7.93 3.04 20.72
C LEU A 113 -7.48 4.13 21.70
N ARG A 114 -6.27 3.99 22.24
CA ARG A 114 -5.52 5.07 22.88
C ARG A 114 -4.27 5.32 22.06
N LEU A 115 -4.13 6.53 21.57
CA LEU A 115 -3.10 6.91 20.60
C LEU A 115 -2.29 8.05 21.18
N GLN A 116 -1.01 7.83 21.45
CA GLN A 116 -0.13 8.82 22.07
C GLN A 116 1.04 9.14 21.14
N ALA A 117 1.19 10.41 20.78
CA ALA A 117 2.29 10.93 19.97
C ALA A 117 3.08 11.95 20.82
N GLY A 118 4.18 11.48 21.42
CA GLY A 118 4.94 12.26 22.41
C GLY A 118 4.12 12.55 23.66
N SER A 119 4.05 13.82 24.05
CA SER A 119 3.26 14.35 25.15
C SER A 119 1.76 14.49 24.84
N ARG A 120 1.37 14.37 23.56
CA ARG A 120 -0.02 14.51 23.10
C ARG A 120 -0.70 13.15 23.03
N SER A 121 -1.99 13.09 23.34
CA SER A 121 -2.77 11.86 23.23
C SER A 121 -4.19 12.10 22.74
N THR A 122 -4.72 11.14 22.00
CA THR A 122 -6.12 11.07 21.60
C THR A 122 -6.69 9.67 21.80
N THR A 123 -7.99 9.56 21.67
CA THR A 123 -8.74 8.30 21.72
C THR A 123 -9.45 8.06 20.39
N GLY A 124 -9.93 6.85 20.17
CA GLY A 124 -10.69 6.50 18.98
C GLY A 124 -11.27 5.09 19.05
N THR A 125 -11.71 4.58 17.91
CA THR A 125 -12.22 3.21 17.79
C THR A 125 -11.63 2.51 16.59
N LEU A 126 -11.43 1.20 16.74
CA LEU A 126 -11.24 0.25 15.66
C LEU A 126 -12.45 -0.68 15.66
N GLU A 127 -13.22 -0.66 14.58
CA GLU A 127 -14.36 -1.54 14.38
C GLU A 127 -14.01 -2.56 13.30
N ILE A 128 -14.09 -3.85 13.63
CA ILE A 128 -13.87 -4.95 12.70
C ILE A 128 -15.20 -5.66 12.49
N GLN A 129 -15.67 -5.70 11.26
CA GLN A 129 -16.84 -6.46 10.86
C GLN A 129 -16.45 -7.60 9.91
N LYS A 130 -17.42 -8.30 9.34
CA LYS A 130 -17.16 -9.42 8.42
C LYS A 130 -16.51 -8.97 7.10
N ASP A 131 -16.89 -7.79 6.62
CA ASP A 131 -16.62 -7.27 5.29
C ASP A 131 -15.97 -5.87 5.29
N LEU A 132 -15.76 -5.27 6.46
CA LEU A 132 -15.07 -3.98 6.58
C LEU A 132 -14.31 -3.84 7.90
N LEU A 133 -13.41 -2.88 7.92
CA LEU A 133 -12.71 -2.35 9.07
C LEU A 133 -12.86 -0.83 9.07
N ARG A 134 -13.21 -0.24 10.20
CA ARG A 134 -13.30 1.21 10.37
C ARG A 134 -12.41 1.71 11.51
N ILE A 135 -11.71 2.82 11.29
CA ILE A 135 -10.84 3.49 12.26
C ILE A 135 -11.35 4.91 12.46
N THR A 136 -11.46 5.32 13.72
CA THR A 136 -11.74 6.71 14.09
C THR A 136 -10.66 7.24 15.03
N SER A 137 -10.51 8.56 15.03
CA SER A 137 -9.72 9.32 15.99
C SER A 137 -10.54 10.53 16.40
N ASN A 138 -10.62 10.79 17.70
CA ASN A 138 -11.34 11.92 18.26
C ASN A 138 -10.55 13.24 18.12
N ASP A 139 -9.26 13.17 17.78
CA ASP A 139 -8.44 14.33 17.48
C ASP A 139 -7.53 14.06 16.26
N PRO A 140 -7.96 14.46 15.05
CA PRO A 140 -7.18 14.29 13.83
C PRO A 140 -5.92 15.17 13.77
N SER A 141 -5.71 16.11 14.70
CA SER A 141 -4.47 16.89 14.80
C SER A 141 -3.33 16.12 15.50
N ILE A 142 -3.67 15.03 16.20
CA ILE A 142 -2.71 14.11 16.83
C ILE A 142 -2.55 12.86 15.97
N VAL A 143 -3.65 12.14 15.70
CA VAL A 143 -3.66 10.98 14.79
C VAL A 143 -4.82 11.09 13.82
N LYS A 144 -4.54 11.03 12.52
CA LYS A 144 -5.52 11.14 11.45
C LYS A 144 -5.69 9.79 10.74
N ALA A 145 -6.93 9.40 10.47
CA ALA A 145 -7.26 8.30 9.57
C ALA A 145 -7.68 8.87 8.20
N PRO A 146 -6.76 9.04 7.22
CA PRO A 146 -7.12 9.59 5.91
C PRO A 146 -8.10 8.71 5.14
N LEU A 147 -8.07 7.40 5.39
CA LEU A 147 -8.97 6.40 4.83
C LEU A 147 -9.59 5.65 6.02
N PRO A 148 -10.67 6.19 6.63
CA PRO A 148 -11.20 5.68 7.88
C PRO A 148 -11.97 4.37 7.72
N GLU A 149 -12.33 3.97 6.50
CA GLU A 149 -13.00 2.70 6.21
C GLU A 149 -12.21 1.92 5.16
N LEU A 150 -11.98 0.65 5.43
CA LEU A 150 -11.41 -0.33 4.53
C LEU A 150 -12.41 -1.46 4.34
N ARG A 151 -12.87 -1.70 3.11
CA ARG A 151 -13.63 -2.89 2.76
C ARG A 151 -12.69 -4.06 2.52
N PHE A 152 -13.11 -5.22 2.98
CA PHE A 152 -12.37 -6.45 2.76
C PHE A 152 -12.72 -7.05 1.41
N MET A 153 -11.69 -7.50 0.71
CA MET A 153 -11.79 -8.24 -0.52
C MET A 153 -12.60 -9.53 -0.29
N PRO A 154 -13.70 -9.77 -1.02
CA PRO A 154 -14.37 -11.06 -1.00
C PRO A 154 -13.47 -12.17 -1.55
N LYS A 155 -13.74 -13.42 -1.18
CA LYS A 155 -13.03 -14.57 -1.76
C LYS A 155 -13.31 -14.66 -3.26
N ASN A 156 -12.37 -15.25 -4.00
CA ASN A 156 -12.47 -15.55 -5.42
C ASN A 156 -12.59 -14.29 -6.30
N ILE A 157 -12.24 -13.11 -5.80
CA ILE A 157 -12.24 -11.91 -6.63
C ILE A 157 -10.90 -11.76 -7.33
N VAL A 158 -10.98 -11.60 -8.65
CA VAL A 158 -9.90 -11.13 -9.49
C VAL A 158 -10.25 -9.73 -9.95
N TRP A 159 -9.31 -8.82 -9.82
CA TRP A 159 -9.47 -7.46 -10.31
C TRP A 159 -8.21 -7.01 -11.02
N GLY A 160 -8.33 -5.98 -11.83
CA GLY A 160 -7.19 -5.37 -12.48
C GLY A 160 -7.63 -4.50 -13.65
N TYR A 161 -6.71 -4.26 -14.56
CA TYR A 161 -7.00 -3.43 -15.71
C TYR A 161 -6.10 -3.78 -16.89
N ALA A 162 -6.60 -3.47 -18.08
CA ALA A 162 -5.83 -3.45 -19.31
C ALA A 162 -5.67 -2.00 -19.76
N THR A 163 -4.45 -1.52 -19.98
CA THR A 163 -4.23 -0.24 -20.66
C THR A 163 -3.82 -0.45 -22.11
N THR A 164 -4.29 0.44 -22.98
CA THR A 164 -3.93 0.49 -24.40
C THR A 164 -3.80 1.93 -24.88
N MET A 165 -2.83 2.17 -25.75
CA MET A 165 -2.65 3.43 -26.49
C MET A 165 -3.23 3.36 -27.91
N LEU A 166 -3.43 2.16 -28.45
CA LEU A 166 -3.79 1.96 -29.86
C LEU A 166 -5.24 1.51 -30.00
N PRO A 167 -6.03 2.10 -30.92
CA PRO A 167 -7.39 1.65 -31.20
C PRO A 167 -7.46 0.15 -31.57
N GLN A 168 -6.47 -0.36 -32.29
CA GLN A 168 -6.39 -1.77 -32.71
C GLN A 168 -6.27 -2.73 -31.52
N ALA A 169 -5.64 -2.31 -30.43
CA ALA A 169 -5.54 -3.12 -29.21
C ALA A 169 -6.85 -3.12 -28.39
N GLN A 170 -7.83 -2.26 -28.69
CA GLN A 170 -9.14 -2.30 -28.04
C GLN A 170 -9.91 -3.59 -28.37
N ALA A 171 -9.82 -4.09 -29.60
CA ALA A 171 -10.44 -5.36 -29.98
C ALA A 171 -9.81 -6.55 -29.21
N SER A 172 -8.49 -6.50 -29.00
CA SER A 172 -7.76 -7.51 -28.22
C SER A 172 -8.21 -7.54 -26.76
N VAL A 173 -8.61 -6.40 -26.22
CA VAL A 173 -9.14 -6.28 -24.86
C VAL A 173 -10.53 -6.92 -24.70
N SER A 174 -11.39 -6.87 -25.73
CA SER A 174 -12.66 -7.62 -25.73
C SER A 174 -12.42 -9.13 -25.78
N VAL A 175 -11.51 -9.58 -26.66
CA VAL A 175 -11.11 -10.99 -26.75
C VAL A 175 -10.53 -11.51 -25.44
N LEU A 176 -9.79 -10.67 -24.72
CA LEU A 176 -9.26 -10.97 -23.39
C LEU A 176 -10.40 -11.25 -22.39
N ARG A 177 -11.39 -10.38 -22.34
CA ARG A 177 -12.55 -10.52 -21.44
C ARG A 177 -13.31 -11.83 -21.73
N ASP A 178 -13.58 -12.11 -23.00
CA ASP A 178 -14.26 -13.33 -23.41
C ASP A 178 -13.44 -14.58 -23.05
N SER A 179 -12.12 -14.49 -23.16
CA SER A 179 -11.22 -15.58 -22.77
C SER A 179 -11.19 -15.80 -21.27
N LEU A 180 -11.16 -14.74 -20.45
CA LEU A 180 -11.28 -14.85 -19.00
C LEU A 180 -12.62 -15.50 -18.63
N GLN A 181 -13.71 -15.13 -19.29
CA GLN A 181 -15.02 -15.77 -19.10
C GLN A 181 -15.01 -17.25 -19.47
N ARG A 182 -14.40 -17.64 -20.59
CA ARG A 182 -14.19 -19.05 -20.97
C ARG A 182 -13.33 -19.81 -19.97
N LEU A 183 -12.44 -19.13 -19.24
CA LEU A 183 -11.67 -19.72 -18.15
C LEU A 183 -12.49 -19.89 -16.86
N GLY A 184 -13.70 -19.32 -16.79
CA GLY A 184 -14.60 -19.38 -15.65
C GLY A 184 -14.75 -18.07 -14.87
N ALA A 185 -14.17 -16.96 -15.34
CA ALA A 185 -14.30 -15.68 -14.67
C ALA A 185 -15.65 -15.02 -15.00
N THR A 186 -16.51 -14.84 -14.00
CA THR A 186 -17.81 -14.19 -14.19
C THR A 186 -17.75 -12.73 -13.76
N PRO A 187 -18.10 -11.76 -14.62
CA PRO A 187 -18.14 -10.35 -14.23
C PRO A 187 -18.95 -10.14 -12.96
N THR A 188 -18.47 -9.27 -12.08
CA THR A 188 -19.13 -9.00 -10.80
C THR A 188 -19.00 -7.54 -10.42
N THR A 189 -19.79 -7.12 -9.43
CA THR A 189 -19.72 -5.79 -8.82
C THR A 189 -19.42 -5.95 -7.34
N LEU A 190 -18.78 -4.93 -6.78
CA LEU A 190 -18.49 -4.86 -5.35
C LEU A 190 -19.21 -3.67 -4.72
N THR A 191 -19.36 -3.70 -3.39
CA THR A 191 -19.87 -2.54 -2.66
C THR A 191 -18.89 -1.37 -2.79
N PRO A 192 -19.38 -0.15 -3.07
CA PRO A 192 -18.54 1.05 -3.16
C PRO A 192 -17.71 1.30 -1.92
N GLY A 193 -16.48 1.76 -2.11
CA GLY A 193 -15.55 2.06 -1.02
C GLY A 193 -14.11 1.67 -1.33
N VAL A 194 -13.25 1.89 -0.36
CA VAL A 194 -11.81 1.67 -0.47
C VAL A 194 -11.50 0.23 -0.11
N TYR A 195 -10.81 -0.48 -1.01
CA TYR A 195 -10.14 -1.74 -0.76
C TYR A 195 -8.63 -1.45 -0.73
N SER A 196 -7.83 -2.32 -0.12
CA SER A 196 -6.40 -2.08 0.14
C SER A 196 -5.57 -1.68 -1.07
N GLN A 197 -6.03 -1.99 -2.28
CA GLN A 197 -5.29 -1.80 -3.52
C GLN A 197 -6.05 -1.02 -4.59
N PHE A 198 -7.34 -0.73 -4.39
CA PHE A 198 -8.17 0.01 -5.33
C PHE A 198 -9.44 0.53 -4.64
N THR A 199 -10.09 1.50 -5.25
CA THR A 199 -11.39 2.00 -4.83
C THR A 199 -12.46 1.47 -5.77
N ILE A 200 -13.62 1.09 -5.24
CA ILE A 200 -14.81 0.79 -6.03
C ILE A 200 -15.70 2.03 -6.06
N ALA A 201 -16.01 2.49 -7.28
CA ALA A 201 -16.90 3.61 -7.52
C ALA A 201 -18.37 3.24 -7.25
N ALA A 202 -19.26 4.23 -7.28
CA ALA A 202 -20.68 4.05 -7.01
C ALA A 202 -21.40 3.04 -7.94
N ASN A 203 -20.85 2.79 -9.14
CA ASN A 203 -21.37 1.79 -10.09
C ASN A 203 -20.93 0.35 -9.78
N GLY A 204 -20.18 0.13 -8.70
CA GLY A 204 -19.70 -1.18 -8.27
C GLY A 204 -18.48 -1.70 -9.04
N LEU A 205 -17.83 -0.87 -9.86
CA LEU A 205 -16.61 -1.19 -10.59
C LEU A 205 -15.39 -0.46 -10.00
N PRO A 206 -14.16 -0.96 -10.21
CA PRO A 206 -12.94 -0.26 -9.81
C PRO A 206 -12.87 1.14 -10.42
N GLU A 207 -12.33 2.10 -9.69
CA GLU A 207 -11.95 3.39 -10.28
C GLU A 207 -10.83 3.18 -11.30
N PRO A 208 -10.86 3.89 -12.45
CA PRO A 208 -9.83 3.74 -13.47
C PRO A 208 -8.46 4.15 -12.91
N PRO A 209 -7.39 3.41 -13.25
CA PRO A 209 -6.03 3.84 -12.90
C PRO A 209 -5.72 5.16 -13.61
N GLN A 210 -4.79 5.92 -13.03
CA GLN A 210 -4.21 7.06 -13.72
C GLN A 210 -3.38 6.55 -14.90
N VAL A 211 -3.70 6.99 -16.10
CA VAL A 211 -3.02 6.60 -17.34
C VAL A 211 -2.56 7.83 -18.11
N SER A 212 -1.52 7.66 -18.94
CA SER A 212 -1.00 8.74 -19.79
C SER A 212 -2.08 9.28 -20.74
N ALA A 213 -1.96 10.54 -21.14
CA ALA A 213 -2.88 11.15 -22.10
C ALA A 213 -2.98 10.30 -23.38
N GLY A 214 -4.22 10.02 -23.81
CA GLY A 214 -4.52 9.16 -24.96
C GLY A 214 -4.61 7.66 -24.66
N ALA A 215 -4.14 7.21 -23.49
CA ALA A 215 -4.35 5.84 -23.05
C ALA A 215 -5.82 5.62 -22.62
N ARG A 216 -6.29 4.39 -22.77
CA ARG A 216 -7.57 3.94 -22.20
C ARG A 216 -7.33 2.77 -21.27
N ALA A 217 -7.99 2.77 -20.12
CA ALA A 217 -8.02 1.64 -19.20
C ALA A 217 -9.36 0.90 -19.34
N LEU A 218 -9.31 -0.41 -19.60
CA LEU A 218 -10.44 -1.29 -19.34
C LEU A 218 -10.28 -1.90 -17.96
N LEU A 219 -11.31 -1.71 -17.13
CA LEU A 219 -11.38 -2.26 -15.79
C LEU A 219 -11.89 -3.70 -15.85
N LEU A 220 -11.26 -4.56 -15.06
CA LEU A 220 -11.62 -5.95 -14.93
C LEU A 220 -11.94 -6.22 -13.46
N LEU A 221 -13.13 -6.78 -13.22
CA LEU A 221 -13.57 -7.23 -11.91
C LEU A 221 -14.46 -8.46 -12.12
N ALA A 222 -14.03 -9.59 -11.59
CA ALA A 222 -14.70 -10.86 -11.80
C ALA A 222 -14.59 -11.77 -10.56
N ASN A 223 -15.59 -12.60 -10.38
CA ASN A 223 -15.50 -13.77 -9.52
C ASN A 223 -14.86 -14.93 -10.31
N TYR A 224 -13.91 -15.62 -9.71
CA TYR A 224 -13.14 -16.70 -10.30
C TYR A 224 -12.72 -17.72 -9.25
N SER A 225 -13.23 -18.94 -9.37
CA SER A 225 -12.93 -20.06 -8.47
C SER A 225 -11.94 -21.08 -9.06
N GLY A 226 -11.30 -20.76 -10.20
CA GLY A 226 -10.28 -21.62 -10.80
C GLY A 226 -8.90 -21.41 -10.16
N SER A 227 -7.88 -22.06 -10.73
CA SER A 227 -6.50 -21.93 -10.24
C SER A 227 -5.92 -20.53 -10.55
N PRO A 228 -5.33 -19.82 -9.56
CA PRO A 228 -4.65 -18.55 -9.78
C PRO A 228 -3.58 -18.64 -10.88
N GLU A 229 -2.83 -19.74 -10.91
CA GLU A 229 -1.75 -20.00 -11.88
C GLU A 229 -2.28 -20.02 -13.31
N ARG A 230 -3.51 -20.54 -13.52
CA ARG A 230 -4.13 -20.61 -14.85
C ARG A 230 -4.45 -19.22 -15.39
N ILE A 231 -5.00 -18.32 -14.57
CA ILE A 231 -5.25 -16.92 -14.96
C ILE A 231 -3.94 -16.16 -15.14
N GLN A 232 -2.98 -16.31 -14.22
CA GLN A 232 -1.68 -15.63 -14.32
C GLN A 232 -0.92 -16.04 -15.59
N ALA A 233 -0.92 -17.33 -15.92
CA ALA A 233 -0.31 -17.84 -17.15
C ALA A 233 -1.01 -17.30 -18.41
N TYR A 234 -2.34 -17.14 -18.36
CA TYR A 234 -3.08 -16.50 -19.45
C TYR A 234 -2.70 -15.03 -19.62
N VAL A 235 -2.66 -14.25 -18.53
CA VAL A 235 -2.25 -12.83 -18.55
C VAL A 235 -0.85 -12.68 -19.14
N LYS A 236 0.10 -13.50 -18.70
CA LYS A 236 1.48 -13.49 -19.21
C LYS A 236 1.54 -13.73 -20.71
N ARG A 237 0.78 -14.70 -21.23
CA ARG A 237 0.71 -14.97 -22.68
C ARG A 237 0.03 -13.84 -23.45
N ALA A 238 -1.05 -13.28 -22.92
CA ALA A 238 -1.77 -12.18 -23.57
C ALA A 238 -0.88 -10.93 -23.72
N ASN A 239 -0.15 -10.56 -22.67
CA ASN A 239 0.82 -9.46 -22.72
C ASN A 239 1.94 -9.71 -23.74
N ALA A 240 2.44 -10.94 -23.83
CA ALA A 240 3.49 -11.28 -24.79
C ALA A 240 2.98 -11.28 -26.25
N ALA A 241 1.72 -11.64 -26.49
CA ALA A 241 1.14 -11.78 -27.82
C ALA A 241 0.57 -10.48 -28.39
N THR A 242 0.31 -9.46 -27.57
CA THR A 242 -0.35 -8.22 -28.00
C THR A 242 0.52 -7.00 -27.70
N PRO A 243 1.34 -6.52 -28.66
CA PRO A 243 2.12 -5.31 -28.50
C PRO A 243 1.25 -4.11 -28.11
N GLY A 244 1.68 -3.35 -27.10
CA GLY A 244 0.95 -2.18 -26.59
C GLY A 244 -0.21 -2.48 -25.65
N LEU A 245 -0.49 -3.75 -25.35
CA LEU A 245 -1.36 -4.16 -24.25
C LEU A 245 -0.54 -4.28 -22.96
N ASN A 246 -0.99 -3.61 -21.90
CA ASN A 246 -0.52 -3.87 -20.55
C ASN A 246 -1.70 -4.32 -19.70
N LEU A 247 -1.82 -5.64 -19.53
CA LEU A 247 -2.78 -6.27 -18.64
C LEU A 247 -2.10 -6.63 -17.32
N TRP A 248 -2.70 -6.14 -16.24
CA TRP A 248 -2.35 -6.53 -14.89
C TRP A 248 -3.60 -7.05 -14.18
N LEU A 249 -3.47 -8.20 -13.52
CA LEU A 249 -4.53 -8.79 -12.69
C LEU A 249 -3.96 -9.14 -11.32
N ASN A 250 -4.66 -8.73 -10.27
CA ASN A 250 -4.46 -9.27 -8.95
C ASN A 250 -5.30 -10.53 -8.75
N THR A 251 -4.63 -11.58 -8.29
CA THR A 251 -5.22 -12.89 -7.99
C THR A 251 -5.12 -13.25 -6.52
N SER A 252 -4.64 -12.35 -5.65
CA SER A 252 -4.52 -12.58 -4.22
C SER A 252 -5.86 -12.85 -3.53
N GLY A 253 -6.98 -12.48 -4.15
CA GLY A 253 -8.33 -12.78 -3.68
C GLY A 253 -8.75 -14.24 -3.87
N ILE A 254 -8.05 -15.00 -4.72
CA ILE A 254 -8.24 -16.42 -4.96
C ILE A 254 -7.34 -17.21 -4.04
#